data_AF-A0A9Q2NT37-F1
#
_entry.id   AF-A0A9Q2NT37-F1
#
_cell.length_a   1.000
_cell.length_b   1.000
_cell.length_c   1.000
_cell.angle_alpha   90.00
_cell.angle_beta   90.00
_cell.angle_gamma   90.00
#
_symmetry.space_group_name_H-M   'P 1'
#
loop_
_entity.id
_entity.type
_entity.pdbx_description
1 polymer ?
#
loop_
_entity_poly.entity_id
_entity_poly.type
_entity_poly.pdbx_seq_one_letter_code
_entity_poly.pdbx_strand_id
1 'polypeptide(L)'
;MAGETEGRKTRPVCIAVTVAKSDSETVVFILPITTQPPLPSRKCIEVPQIESQRVGLETHVRKWVMLDEINTDILERSYVWEDRTPIGTFSSVFTSKIQSSLIALARSGGASIVDRLK
;
A
#
# COMPACT_ATOMS: atom_id res chain seq x y z
N MET A 1 -16.73 -14.71 18.55
CA MET A 1 -16.88 -13.27 18.85
C MET A 1 -15.53 -12.74 19.28
N ALA A 2 -14.87 -11.96 18.45
CA ALA A 2 -13.81 -10.99 18.81
C ALA A 2 -13.23 -10.46 17.49
N GLY A 3 -13.33 -9.16 17.25
CA GLY A 3 -12.52 -8.50 16.22
C GLY A 3 -13.18 -7.42 15.38
N GLU A 4 -14.49 -7.18 15.47
CA GLU A 4 -15.15 -6.09 14.73
C GLU A 4 -15.48 -4.93 15.67
N THR A 5 -14.47 -4.36 16.31
CA THR A 5 -14.64 -3.10 17.06
C THR A 5 -13.35 -2.33 17.13
N GLU A 6 -12.68 -2.14 15.99
CA GLU A 6 -11.94 -0.90 15.80
C GLU A 6 -12.65 -0.13 14.70
N GLY A 7 -13.31 0.96 15.12
CA GLY A 7 -13.97 1.89 14.23
C GLY A 7 -13.07 2.24 13.05
N ARG A 8 -13.71 2.49 11.91
CA ARG A 8 -13.11 2.92 10.64
C ARG A 8 -12.23 4.16 10.87
N LYS A 9 -11.03 3.97 11.39
CA LYS A 9 -9.98 4.97 11.46
C LYS A 9 -9.57 5.18 10.02
N THR A 10 -9.75 6.40 9.52
CA THR A 10 -9.19 6.85 8.24
C THR A 10 -7.70 6.48 8.26
N ARG A 11 -7.30 5.43 7.56
CA ARG A 11 -5.90 5.03 7.42
C ARG A 11 -5.38 5.86 6.26
N PRO A 12 -4.74 7.02 6.49
CA PRO A 12 -4.53 8.00 5.44
C PRO A 12 -3.51 7.54 4.40
N VAL A 13 -2.79 6.45 4.67
CA VAL A 13 -1.54 6.15 3.98
C VAL A 13 -1.53 4.70 3.52
N CYS A 14 -1.98 4.53 2.28
CA CYS A 14 -1.69 3.35 1.49
C CYS A 14 -0.91 3.77 0.25
N ILE A 15 0.04 2.92 -0.16
CA ILE A 15 0.64 3.07 -1.48
C ILE A 15 -0.34 2.49 -2.48
N ALA A 16 -0.78 3.29 -3.45
CA ALA A 16 -1.44 2.81 -4.65
C ALA A 16 -0.39 2.62 -5.74
N VAL A 17 -0.09 1.37 -6.10
CA VAL A 17 0.61 1.11 -7.36
C VAL A 17 -0.46 0.97 -8.43
N THR A 18 -0.53 1.93 -9.35
CA THR A 18 -1.49 1.91 -10.46
C THR A 18 -0.98 1.03 -11.59
N VAL A 19 -1.78 0.06 -12.02
CA VAL A 19 -1.57 -0.65 -13.28
C VAL A 19 -2.78 -0.36 -14.16
N ALA A 20 -2.55 0.34 -15.27
CA ALA A 20 -3.60 0.57 -16.27
C ALA A 20 -3.92 -0.77 -16.96
N LYS A 21 -5.20 -1.15 -16.99
CA LYS A 21 -5.69 -2.26 -17.80
C LYS A 21 -6.15 -1.75 -19.16
N SER A 22 -6.20 -2.64 -20.15
CA SER A 22 -6.54 -2.35 -21.56
C SER A 22 -7.97 -1.88 -21.83
N ASP A 23 -8.72 -1.43 -20.83
CA ASP A 23 -10.15 -1.14 -20.93
C ASP A 23 -10.58 0.10 -20.12
N SER A 24 -9.70 1.11 -20.00
CA SER A 24 -9.90 2.35 -19.21
C SER A 24 -10.04 2.19 -17.70
N GLU A 25 -9.78 1.00 -17.16
CA GLU A 25 -9.80 0.72 -15.72
C GLU A 25 -8.40 0.81 -15.11
N THR A 26 -8.32 1.50 -13.99
CA THR A 26 -7.12 1.64 -13.16
C THR A 26 -7.21 0.67 -12.00
N VAL A 27 -6.44 -0.41 -12.05
CA VAL A 27 -6.26 -1.29 -10.90
C VAL A 27 -5.26 -0.66 -9.95
N VAL A 28 -5.66 -0.44 -8.71
CA VAL A 28 -4.78 0.04 -7.64
C VAL A 28 -4.42 -1.12 -6.72
N PHE A 29 -3.12 -1.36 -6.57
CA PHE A 29 -2.60 -2.22 -5.51
C PHE A 29 -2.36 -1.36 -4.27
N ILE A 30 -3.07 -1.67 -3.20
CA ILE A 30 -3.12 -0.93 -1.94
C ILE A 30 -2.24 -1.67 -0.93
N LEU A 31 -1.10 -1.08 -0.60
CA LEU A 31 -0.19 -1.58 0.43
C LEU A 31 -0.32 -0.75 1.70
N PRO A 32 -0.55 -1.36 2.88
CA PRO A 32 -0.69 -0.62 4.12
C PRO A 32 0.68 -0.14 4.61
N ILE A 33 0.69 1.08 5.16
CA ILE A 33 1.84 1.61 5.90
C ILE A 33 1.54 1.53 7.40
N THR A 34 2.48 0.98 8.16
CA THR A 34 2.39 0.87 9.62
C THR A 34 3.56 1.58 10.30
N THR A 35 3.32 2.13 11.48
CA THR A 35 4.35 2.62 12.42
C THR A 35 4.69 1.59 13.49
N GLN A 36 4.00 0.45 13.51
CA GLN A 36 4.35 -0.67 14.37
C GLN A 36 5.46 -1.50 13.72
N PRO A 37 6.57 -1.78 14.42
CA PRO A 37 7.62 -2.65 13.90
C PRO A 37 7.03 -4.03 13.52
N PRO A 38 7.21 -4.48 12.27
CA PRO A 38 6.70 -5.77 11.84
C PRO A 38 7.51 -6.92 12.46
N LEU A 39 6.87 -8.09 12.59
CA LEU A 39 7.59 -9.31 12.99
C LEU A 39 8.67 -9.67 11.95
N PRO A 40 9.80 -10.27 12.35
CA PRO A 40 10.89 -10.60 11.43
C PRO A 40 10.50 -11.47 10.22
N SER A 41 9.43 -12.25 10.33
CA SER A 41 8.91 -13.12 9.27
C SER A 41 8.10 -12.39 8.21
N ARG A 42 7.57 -11.20 8.52
CA ARG A 42 6.70 -10.42 7.63
C ARG A 42 7.51 -9.76 6.51
N LYS A 43 6.93 -9.70 5.32
CA LYS A 43 7.55 -9.07 4.15
C LYS A 43 7.20 -7.60 4.12
N CYS A 44 8.19 -6.75 4.31
CA CYS A 44 8.00 -5.30 4.37
C CYS A 44 9.20 -4.55 3.81
N ILE A 45 9.00 -3.26 3.52
CA ILE A 45 10.06 -2.31 3.20
C ILE A 45 9.92 -1.14 4.17
N GLU A 46 10.98 -0.82 4.91
CA GLU A 46 11.03 0.40 5.69
C GLU A 46 11.01 1.63 4.77
N VAL A 47 10.19 2.62 5.11
CA VAL A 47 10.09 3.91 4.42
C VAL A 47 11.22 4.81 4.91
N PRO A 48 12.17 5.20 4.05
CA PRO A 48 13.21 6.14 4.42
C PRO A 48 12.62 7.48 4.90
N GLN A 49 13.32 8.16 5.81
CA GLN A 49 12.89 9.47 6.31
C GLN A 49 12.70 10.50 5.18
N ILE A 50 13.58 10.50 4.17
CA ILE A 50 13.49 11.38 3.00
C ILE A 50 12.23 11.12 2.16
N GLU A 51 11.79 9.86 2.11
CA GLU A 51 10.56 9.48 1.42
C GLU A 51 9.34 9.93 2.22
N SER A 52 9.39 9.84 3.55
CA SER A 52 8.34 10.39 4.42
C SER A 52 8.20 11.90 4.26
N GLN A 53 9.31 12.64 4.22
CA GLN A 53 9.32 14.09 3.95
C GLN A 53 8.68 14.43 2.60
N ARG A 54 9.03 13.69 1.54
CA ARG A 54 8.54 13.92 0.18
C ARG A 54 7.02 13.87 0.06
N VAL A 55 6.37 13.03 0.87
CA VAL A 55 4.91 12.82 0.84
C VAL A 55 4.20 13.42 2.06
N GLY A 56 4.87 14.27 2.84
CA GLY A 56 4.27 14.93 4.00
C GLY A 56 3.91 14.01 5.18
N LEU A 57 4.53 12.84 5.28
CA LEU A 57 4.40 11.95 6.42
C LEU A 57 5.31 12.39 7.57
N GLU A 58 4.91 12.08 8.81
CA GLU A 58 5.72 12.38 10.00
C GLU A 58 7.13 11.78 9.88
N THR A 59 8.16 12.54 10.24
CA THR A 59 9.55 12.13 10.00
C THR A 59 10.25 11.49 11.20
N HIS A 60 9.68 11.66 12.39
CA HIS A 60 10.27 11.20 13.66
C HIS A 60 9.84 9.78 14.04
N VAL A 61 9.00 9.14 13.24
CA VAL A 61 8.47 7.79 13.48
C VAL A 61 8.81 6.90 12.30
N ARG A 62 9.44 5.75 12.58
CA ARG A 62 9.75 4.73 11.57
C ARG A 62 8.45 4.15 11.00
N LYS A 63 8.48 3.82 9.70
CA LYS A 63 7.32 3.34 8.96
C LYS A 63 7.71 2.18 8.06
N TRP A 64 6.80 1.25 7.86
CA TRP A 64 6.98 0.10 6.99
C TRP A 64 5.81 -0.04 6.03
N VAL A 65 6.12 -0.25 4.75
CA VAL A 65 5.18 -0.72 3.74
C VAL A 65 5.12 -2.23 3.85
N MET A 66 3.94 -2.78 4.14
CA MET A 66 3.75 -4.24 4.16
C MET A 66 3.55 -4.73 2.73
N LEU A 67 4.29 -5.76 2.33
CA LEU A 67 4.26 -6.32 0.96
C LEU A 67 3.41 -7.59 0.86
N ASP A 68 3.22 -8.27 1.98
CA ASP A 68 2.45 -9.52 2.10
C ASP A 68 0.95 -9.29 2.36
N GLU A 69 0.55 -8.03 2.57
CA GLU A 69 -0.84 -7.58 2.68
C GLU A 69 -1.19 -6.69 1.49
N ILE A 70 -1.66 -7.31 0.41
CA ILE A 70 -2.03 -6.60 -0.80
C ILE A 70 -3.54 -6.60 -0.92
N ASN A 71 -4.14 -5.41 -1.01
CA ASN A 71 -5.52 -5.29 -1.45
C ASN A 71 -5.56 -4.71 -2.86
N THR A 72 -6.47 -5.18 -3.70
CA THR A 72 -6.70 -4.60 -5.04
C THR A 72 -8.04 -3.89 -5.09
N ASP A 73 -8.12 -2.84 -5.91
CA ASP A 73 -9.37 -2.13 -6.19
C ASP A 73 -9.37 -1.56 -7.62
N ILE A 74 -10.55 -1.26 -8.18
CA ILE A 74 -10.70 -0.52 -9.45
C ILE A 74 -11.13 0.89 -9.13
N LEU A 75 -10.27 1.87 -9.41
CA LEU A 75 -10.49 3.26 -9.03
C LEU A 75 -11.80 3.84 -9.59
N GLU A 76 -12.14 3.50 -10.83
CA GLU A 76 -13.32 4.00 -11.53
C GLU A 76 -14.63 3.43 -10.96
N ARG A 77 -14.59 2.22 -10.40
CA ARG A 77 -15.76 1.50 -9.85
C ARG A 77 -15.90 1.64 -8.34
N SER A 78 -14.87 2.12 -7.66
CA SER A 78 -14.81 2.10 -6.21
C SER A 78 -15.51 3.29 -5.57
N TYR A 79 -16.43 2.96 -4.66
CA TYR A 79 -17.11 3.89 -3.75
C TYR A 79 -16.36 4.06 -2.41
N VAL A 80 -15.22 3.38 -2.23
CA VAL A 80 -14.44 3.40 -0.98
C VAL A 80 -13.56 4.65 -0.88
N TRP A 81 -13.12 5.18 -2.02
CA TRP A 81 -12.27 6.38 -2.09
C TRP A 81 -13.13 7.64 -2.12
N GLU A 82 -13.31 8.26 -0.96
CA GLU A 82 -13.98 9.58 -0.84
C GLU A 82 -13.14 10.69 -1.46
N ASP A 83 -11.81 10.64 -1.28
CA ASP A 83 -10.84 11.50 -1.96
C ASP A 83 -9.85 10.63 -2.76
N ARG A 84 -9.81 10.87 -4.07
CA ARG A 84 -8.93 10.17 -5.01
C ARG A 84 -7.62 10.92 -5.26
N THR A 85 -7.42 12.05 -4.59
CA THR A 85 -6.22 12.87 -4.70
C THR A 85 -5.08 12.21 -3.92
N PRO A 86 -3.95 11.88 -4.56
CA PRO A 86 -2.79 11.37 -3.83
C PRO A 86 -2.24 12.45 -2.88
N ILE A 87 -1.92 12.06 -1.65
CA ILE A 87 -1.24 12.93 -0.67
C ILE A 87 0.16 13.33 -1.17
N GLY A 88 0.79 12.46 -1.95
CA GLY A 88 2.08 12.71 -2.60
C GLY A 88 2.60 11.46 -3.29
N THR A 89 3.78 11.59 -3.91
CA THR A 89 4.43 10.49 -4.62
C THR A 89 5.84 10.26 -4.06
N PHE A 90 6.16 9.00 -3.77
CA PHE A 90 7.53 8.61 -3.44
C PHE A 90 8.50 8.82 -4.61
N SER A 91 9.79 8.79 -4.35
CA SER A 91 10.79 8.83 -5.42
C SER A 91 10.62 7.63 -6.36
N SER A 92 11.05 7.79 -7.62
CA SER A 92 11.08 6.71 -8.59
C SER A 92 11.92 5.53 -8.09
N VAL A 93 13.06 5.81 -7.45
CA VAL A 93 13.95 4.78 -6.87
C VAL A 93 13.23 3.95 -5.81
N PHE A 94 12.55 4.59 -4.86
CA PHE A 94 11.81 3.88 -3.82
C PHE A 94 10.61 3.11 -4.40
N THR A 95 9.91 3.72 -5.35
CA THR A 95 8.78 3.09 -6.06
C THR A 95 9.23 1.85 -6.84
N SER A 96 10.33 1.92 -7.58
CA SER A 96 10.90 0.76 -8.31
C SER A 96 11.34 -0.36 -7.38
N LYS A 97 11.85 -0.03 -6.18
CA LYS A 97 12.18 -1.00 -5.14
C LYS A 97 10.94 -1.74 -4.65
N ILE A 98 9.86 -1.02 -4.38
CA ILE A 98 8.57 -1.61 -3.99
C ILE A 98 8.06 -2.52 -5.10
N GLN A 99 7.96 -2.03 -6.34
CA GLN A 99 7.48 -2.82 -7.48
C GLN A 99 8.28 -4.10 -7.69
N SER A 100 9.61 -4.01 -7.68
CA SER A 100 10.48 -5.18 -7.87
C SER A 100 10.32 -6.20 -6.74
N SER A 101 10.11 -5.73 -5.50
CA SER A 101 9.89 -6.60 -4.35
C SER A 101 8.53 -7.29 -4.38
N LEU A 102 7.48 -6.59 -4.83
CA LEU A 102 6.15 -7.18 -5.05
C LEU A 102 6.19 -8.26 -6.12
N ILE A 103 6.84 -7.99 -7.27
CA ILE A 103 6.98 -8.97 -8.36
C ILE A 103 7.72 -10.21 -7.87
N ALA A 104 8.82 -10.03 -7.13
CA ALA A 104 9.57 -11.14 -6.55
C ALA A 104 8.72 -11.95 -5.56
N LEU A 105 7.97 -11.26 -4.70
CA LEU A 105 7.11 -11.91 -3.71
C LEU A 105 5.97 -12.70 -4.37
N ALA A 106 5.31 -12.11 -5.37
CA ALA A 106 4.26 -12.76 -6.15
C ALA A 106 4.77 -14.02 -6.86
N ARG A 107 5.96 -13.97 -7.46
CA ARG A 107 6.60 -15.14 -8.10
C ARG A 107 6.93 -16.25 -7.11
N SER A 108 7.22 -15.91 -5.85
CA SER A 108 7.52 -16.88 -4.79
C SER A 108 6.28 -17.42 -4.06
N GLY A 109 5.07 -16.96 -4.40
CA GLY A 109 3.82 -17.34 -3.72
C GLY A 109 3.65 -16.74 -2.31
N GLY A 110 4.50 -15.78 -1.92
CA GLY A 110 4.52 -15.21 -0.57
C GLY A 110 3.61 -13.98 -0.37
N ALA A 111 2.86 -13.56 -1.40
CA ALA A 111 1.93 -12.45 -1.31
C ALA A 111 0.50 -12.99 -1.13
N SER A 112 -0.20 -12.52 -0.10
CA SER A 112 -1.64 -12.72 0.00
C SER A 112 -2.33 -11.53 -0.67
N ILE A 113 -2.98 -11.79 -1.81
CA ILE A 113 -3.76 -10.79 -2.53
C ILE A 113 -5.22 -10.98 -2.11
N VAL A 114 -5.78 -9.97 -1.43
CA VAL A 114 -7.20 -9.90 -1.15
C VAL A 114 -7.84 -9.06 -2.24
N ASP A 115 -8.69 -9.72 -3.03
CA ASP A 115 -9.35 -9.09 -4.15
C ASP A 115 -10.68 -8.45 -3.74
N ARG A 116 -10.81 -7.13 -3.94
CA ARG A 116 -12.06 -6.39 -3.72
C ARG A 116 -12.84 -6.12 -5.03
N LEU A 117 -12.58 -6.88 -6.09
CA LEU A 117 -13.25 -6.76 -7.40
C LEU A 117 -14.75 -7.14 -7.45
N LYS A 118 -15.51 -7.07 -6.34
CA LYS A 118 -16.95 -7.35 -6.31
C LYS A 118 -17.80 -6.10 -6.13
#